data_AF-A0A327Z0F9-F1
#
_entry.id   AF-A0A327Z0F9-F1
#
_cell.length_a   1.000
_cell.length_b   1.000
_cell.length_c   1.000
_cell.angle_alpha   90.00
_cell.angle_beta   90.00
_cell.angle_gamma   90.00
#
_symmetry.space_group_name_H-M   'P 1'
#
loop_
_entity.id
_entity.type
_entity.pdbx_description
1 polymer ?
#
loop_
_entity_poly.entity_id
_entity_poly.type
_entity_poly.pdbx_seq_one_letter_code
_entity_poly.pdbx_strand_id
1 'polypeptide(L)'
;MEIAGRIAEWLSTGPHLFGEPGLSEAELRRAEETFGLAFPPLLREVLALVHPMPRQITPQPGIYQAPSQVPDWRLRDVERTQTLIGIPPDGVLYDVEENDFWWNAWGPRPETIPERLTVATRELARVPGLIPLFGHLRVAASDDSPVFSLIQTRVSLYAVTLADLGDDETRRAAVQSATWPVGTVPFWSELCAYANHRDTGSPLGRLGSGGF
;
A
#
# COMPACT_ATOMS: atom_id res chain seq x y z
N MET A 1 21.37 7.98 4.72
CA MET A 1 21.55 7.57 6.13
C MET A 1 20.64 8.28 7.12
N GLU A 2 20.61 9.63 7.24
CA GLU A 2 19.76 10.31 8.24
C GLU A 2 18.25 10.00 8.06
N ILE A 3 17.76 10.07 6.82
CA ILE A 3 16.35 9.74 6.49
C ILE A 3 16.06 8.25 6.76
N ALA A 4 16.86 7.33 6.22
CA ALA A 4 16.66 5.89 6.40
C ALA A 4 16.70 5.49 7.89
N GLY A 5 17.60 6.07 8.68
CA GLY A 5 17.69 5.84 10.12
C GLY A 5 16.42 6.26 10.87
N ARG A 6 15.89 7.44 10.56
CA ARG A 6 14.62 7.93 11.15
C ARG A 6 13.45 6.99 10.83
N ILE A 7 13.32 6.57 9.57
CA ILE A 7 12.24 5.66 9.17
C ILE A 7 12.42 4.29 9.84
N ALA A 8 13.65 3.79 9.94
CA ALA A 8 13.96 2.53 10.63
C ALA A 8 13.61 2.60 12.12
N GLU A 9 13.95 3.70 12.81
CA GLU A 9 13.54 3.92 14.20
C GLU A 9 12.00 3.93 14.33
N TRP A 10 11.30 4.65 13.46
CA TRP A 10 9.85 4.69 13.45
C TRP A 10 9.20 3.31 13.22
N LEU A 11 9.72 2.52 12.28
CA LEU A 11 9.24 1.16 11.99
C LEU A 11 9.55 0.14 13.08
N SER A 12 10.50 0.42 13.98
CA SER A 12 10.94 -0.52 15.03
C SER A 12 10.43 -0.19 16.42
N THR A 13 9.94 1.03 16.64
CA THR A 13 9.45 1.54 17.93
C THR A 13 7.93 1.72 17.99
N GLY A 14 7.22 1.46 16.89
CA GLY A 14 5.76 1.52 16.86
C GLY A 14 5.07 0.58 17.87
N PRO A 15 3.86 0.92 18.35
CA PRO A 15 3.16 0.16 19.40
C PRO A 15 2.87 -1.30 19.02
N HIS A 16 2.82 -1.61 17.72
CA HIS A 16 2.52 -2.95 17.20
C HIS A 16 3.72 -3.61 16.50
N LEU A 17 4.87 -2.93 16.44
CA LEU A 17 6.05 -3.38 15.70
C LEU A 17 7.26 -3.45 16.62
N PHE A 18 8.12 -4.43 16.38
CA PHE A 18 9.47 -4.44 16.91
C PHE A 18 10.47 -4.60 15.77
N GLY A 19 11.69 -4.10 15.97
CA GLY A 19 12.77 -4.29 15.01
C GLY A 19 13.59 -5.54 15.30
N GLU A 20 13.72 -6.43 14.33
CA GLU A 20 14.80 -7.41 14.25
C GLU A 20 16.03 -6.78 13.56
N PRO A 21 17.23 -7.41 13.66
CA PRO A 21 18.37 -7.01 12.84
C PRO A 21 17.97 -6.85 11.36
N GLY A 22 18.49 -5.82 10.71
CA GLY A 22 18.21 -5.52 9.31
C GLY A 22 18.54 -6.67 8.36
N LEU A 23 17.96 -6.60 7.17
CA LEU A 23 18.15 -7.57 6.10
C LEU A 23 19.50 -7.38 5.43
N SER A 24 20.19 -8.49 5.20
CA SER A 24 21.34 -8.51 4.31
C SER A 24 20.91 -8.25 2.87
N GLU A 25 21.86 -7.75 2.08
CA GLU A 25 21.70 -7.56 0.63
C GLU A 25 21.25 -8.86 -0.09
N ALA A 26 21.67 -10.04 0.40
CA ALA A 26 21.23 -11.32 -0.14
C ALA A 26 19.79 -11.69 0.24
N GLU A 27 19.32 -11.32 1.44
CA GLU A 27 17.92 -11.49 1.85
C GLU A 27 17.01 -10.54 1.05
N LEU A 28 17.41 -9.28 0.87
CA LEU A 28 16.67 -8.30 0.06
C LEU A 28 16.45 -8.79 -1.37
N ARG A 29 17.53 -9.20 -2.06
CA ARG A 29 17.43 -9.73 -3.43
C ARG A 29 16.55 -10.97 -3.50
N ARG A 30 16.68 -11.90 -2.54
CA ARG A 30 15.88 -13.11 -2.51
C ARG A 30 14.39 -12.79 -2.38
N ALA A 31 14.03 -11.80 -1.57
CA ALA A 31 12.65 -11.35 -1.44
C ALA A 31 12.12 -10.73 -2.75
N GLU A 32 12.89 -9.83 -3.38
CA GLU A 32 12.56 -9.24 -4.68
C GLU A 32 12.34 -10.30 -5.77
N GLU A 33 13.26 -11.27 -5.87
CA GLU A 33 13.17 -12.40 -6.81
C GLU A 33 11.95 -13.28 -6.53
N THR A 34 11.68 -13.60 -5.26
CA THR A 34 10.57 -14.49 -4.86
C THR A 34 9.22 -13.89 -5.20
N PHE A 35 9.05 -12.57 -5.01
CA PHE A 35 7.77 -11.90 -5.19
C PHE A 35 7.65 -11.12 -6.52
N GLY A 36 8.70 -11.09 -7.34
CA GLY A 36 8.70 -10.37 -8.62
C GLY A 36 8.50 -8.87 -8.46
N LEU A 37 9.05 -8.28 -7.39
CA LEU A 37 8.97 -6.85 -7.08
C LEU A 37 10.36 -6.25 -6.90
N ALA A 38 10.45 -4.92 -6.93
CA ALA A 38 11.68 -4.19 -6.61
C ALA A 38 11.40 -3.20 -5.48
N PHE A 39 12.19 -3.25 -4.42
CA PHE A 39 12.06 -2.27 -3.35
C PHE A 39 12.53 -0.89 -3.83
N PRO A 40 11.85 0.21 -3.42
CA PRO A 40 12.42 1.54 -3.52
C PRO A 40 13.82 1.58 -2.89
N PRO A 41 14.81 2.25 -3.50
CA PRO A 41 16.16 2.35 -2.94
C PRO A 41 16.18 2.81 -1.48
N LEU A 42 15.37 3.80 -1.11
CA LEU A 42 15.24 4.25 0.28
C LEU A 42 14.65 3.16 1.19
N LEU A 43 13.68 2.38 0.72
CA LEU A 43 13.13 1.26 1.49
C LEU A 43 14.18 0.16 1.69
N ARG A 44 15.05 -0.11 0.71
CA ARG A 44 16.18 -1.04 0.89
C ARG A 44 17.13 -0.56 1.99
N GLU A 45 17.49 0.73 1.99
CA GLU A 45 18.33 1.31 3.05
C GLU A 45 17.68 1.13 4.43
N VAL A 46 16.37 1.38 4.53
CA VAL A 46 15.61 1.21 5.78
C VAL A 46 15.59 -0.25 6.23
N LEU A 47 15.28 -1.18 5.32
CA LEU A 47 15.22 -2.61 5.62
C LEU A 47 16.59 -3.20 5.97
N ALA A 48 17.67 -2.64 5.43
CA ALA A 48 19.04 -3.02 5.79
C ALA A 48 19.43 -2.56 7.21
N LEU A 49 18.79 -1.52 7.73
CA LEU A 49 18.95 -1.08 9.13
C LEU A 49 18.07 -1.90 10.08
N VAL A 50 16.83 -2.20 9.69
CA VAL A 50 15.89 -2.92 10.55
C VAL A 50 14.88 -3.74 9.74
N HIS A 51 14.56 -4.94 10.23
CA HIS A 51 13.45 -5.71 9.70
C HIS A 51 12.25 -5.59 10.64
N PRO A 52 11.19 -4.83 10.27
CA PRO A 52 10.03 -4.66 11.13
C PRO A 52 9.23 -5.96 11.22
N MET A 53 8.90 -6.37 12.44
CA MET A 53 8.11 -7.56 12.71
C MET A 53 6.94 -7.22 13.63
N PRO A 54 5.80 -7.94 13.52
CA PRO A 54 4.67 -7.70 14.40
C PRO A 54 5.01 -8.14 15.82
N ARG A 55 4.75 -7.27 16.79
CA ARG A 55 4.80 -7.68 18.20
C ARG A 55 3.78 -8.79 18.42
N GLN A 56 4.20 -9.83 19.15
CA GLN A 56 3.25 -10.84 19.60
C GLN A 56 2.23 -10.18 20.52
N ILE A 57 0.98 -10.14 20.07
CA ILE A 57 -0.15 -9.77 20.91
C ILE A 57 -0.68 -11.07 21.48
N THR A 58 -0.75 -11.17 22.81
CA THR A 58 -1.36 -12.33 23.46
C THR A 58 -2.84 -12.40 23.02
N PRO A 59 -3.30 -13.52 22.43
CA PRO A 59 -4.70 -13.73 22.10
C PRO A 59 -5.56 -13.52 23.34
N GLN A 60 -6.50 -12.58 23.28
CA GLN A 60 -7.48 -12.39 24.35
C GLN A 60 -8.73 -13.21 24.02
N PRO A 61 -9.20 -14.09 24.94
CA PRO A 61 -10.41 -14.88 24.71
C PRO A 61 -11.59 -13.98 24.32
N GLY A 62 -12.30 -14.33 23.25
CA GLY A 62 -13.45 -13.58 22.75
C GLY A 62 -13.12 -12.33 21.92
N ILE A 63 -11.84 -12.02 21.69
CA ILE A 63 -11.43 -10.92 20.82
C ILE A 63 -10.84 -11.51 19.53
N TYR A 64 -11.51 -11.25 18.40
CA TYR A 64 -10.94 -11.53 17.09
C TYR A 64 -9.72 -10.64 16.89
N GLN A 65 -8.55 -11.26 16.72
CA GLN A 65 -7.32 -10.58 16.37
C GLN A 65 -7.09 -10.76 14.88
N ALA A 66 -7.21 -9.66 14.13
CA ALA A 66 -6.87 -9.68 12.73
C ALA A 66 -5.40 -10.12 12.55
N PRO A 67 -5.08 -10.89 11.50
CA PRO A 67 -3.70 -11.21 11.20
C PRO A 67 -2.87 -9.94 11.10
N SER A 68 -1.67 -9.93 11.68
CA SER A 68 -0.69 -8.87 11.44
C SER A 68 -0.52 -8.62 9.93
N GLN A 69 -0.54 -7.36 9.54
CA GLN A 69 -0.31 -6.93 8.16
C GLN A 69 1.13 -6.44 7.98
N VAL A 70 2.10 -7.17 8.54
CA VAL A 70 3.53 -6.87 8.40
C VAL A 70 4.15 -7.97 7.53
N PRO A 71 4.79 -7.63 6.40
CA PRO A 71 5.45 -8.61 5.55
C PRO A 71 6.68 -9.20 6.22
N ASP A 72 6.99 -10.46 5.92
CA ASP A 72 8.21 -11.12 6.39
C ASP A 72 9.16 -11.36 5.22
N TRP A 73 10.07 -10.40 5.03
CA TRP A 73 11.01 -10.41 3.91
C TRP A 73 12.12 -11.46 4.05
N ARG A 74 12.21 -12.16 5.20
CA ARG A 74 13.07 -13.34 5.36
C ARG A 74 12.44 -14.63 4.83
N LEU A 75 11.23 -14.54 4.27
CA LEU A 75 10.53 -15.67 3.65
C LEU A 75 10.22 -16.81 4.65
N ARG A 76 10.10 -16.50 5.95
CA ARG A 76 9.66 -17.50 6.94
C ARG A 76 8.17 -17.85 6.78
N ASP A 77 7.40 -16.95 6.17
CA ASP A 77 6.00 -17.12 5.80
C ASP A 77 5.73 -16.48 4.43
N VAL A 78 6.00 -17.25 3.37
CA VAL A 78 5.91 -16.80 1.98
C VAL A 78 4.46 -16.55 1.58
N GLU A 79 3.54 -17.45 1.96
CA GLU A 79 2.12 -17.37 1.60
C GLU A 79 1.46 -16.12 2.19
N ARG A 80 1.74 -15.82 3.47
CA ARG A 80 1.26 -14.59 4.10
C ARG A 80 1.81 -13.36 3.41
N THR A 81 3.12 -13.32 3.12
CA THR A 81 3.73 -12.15 2.49
C THR A 81 3.17 -11.94 1.08
N GLN A 82 2.98 -13.02 0.31
CA GLN A 82 2.30 -12.99 -0.99
C GLN A 82 0.86 -12.44 -0.87
N THR A 83 0.13 -12.84 0.18
CA THR A 83 -1.22 -12.35 0.45
C THR A 83 -1.21 -10.84 0.70
N LEU A 84 -0.28 -10.33 1.52
CA LEU A 84 -0.17 -8.89 1.81
C LEU A 84 0.13 -8.04 0.57
N ILE A 85 0.93 -8.59 -0.36
CA ILE A 85 1.24 -7.99 -1.67
C ILE A 85 0.00 -7.99 -2.58
N GLY A 86 -0.87 -9.01 -2.49
CA GLY A 86 -2.11 -9.13 -3.27
C GLY A 86 -3.28 -8.26 -2.78
N ILE A 87 -3.29 -7.85 -1.51
CA ILE A 87 -4.38 -7.02 -0.92
C ILE A 87 -4.82 -5.83 -1.81
N PRO A 88 -3.94 -4.98 -2.37
CA PRO A 88 -4.39 -3.82 -3.14
C PRO A 88 -5.26 -4.17 -4.35
N PRO A 89 -4.84 -4.98 -5.34
CA PRO A 89 -5.72 -5.38 -6.44
C PRO A 89 -6.93 -6.20 -5.96
N ASP A 90 -6.77 -7.10 -4.98
CA ASP A 90 -7.88 -7.90 -4.43
C ASP A 90 -8.98 -7.01 -3.83
N GLY A 91 -8.58 -5.95 -3.13
CA GLY A 91 -9.50 -4.98 -2.56
C GLY A 91 -10.26 -4.17 -3.61
N VAL A 92 -9.62 -3.86 -4.75
CA VAL A 92 -10.33 -3.23 -5.87
C VAL A 92 -11.32 -4.20 -6.52
N LEU A 93 -10.92 -5.47 -6.72
CA LEU A 93 -11.80 -6.50 -7.28
C LEU A 93 -13.02 -6.75 -6.38
N TYR A 94 -12.81 -6.79 -5.07
CA TYR A 94 -13.90 -6.87 -4.10
C TYR A 94 -14.90 -5.73 -4.30
N ASP A 95 -14.43 -4.48 -4.45
CA ASP A 95 -15.33 -3.35 -4.64
C ASP A 95 -16.05 -3.37 -6.00
N VAL A 96 -15.46 -3.98 -7.03
CA VAL A 96 -16.14 -4.22 -8.32
C VAL A 96 -17.29 -5.22 -8.15
N GLU A 97 -17.08 -6.26 -7.34
CA GLU A 97 -18.06 -7.32 -7.09
C GLU A 97 -19.20 -6.85 -6.17
N GLU A 98 -18.85 -6.25 -5.03
CA GLU A 98 -19.76 -6.03 -3.92
C GLU A 98 -20.23 -4.58 -3.80
N ASN A 99 -19.43 -3.61 -4.25
CA ASN A 99 -19.65 -2.19 -3.99
C ASN A 99 -19.86 -1.36 -5.26
N ASP A 100 -20.20 -2.02 -6.38
CA ASP A 100 -20.52 -1.39 -7.67
C ASP A 100 -19.42 -0.46 -8.21
N PHE A 101 -18.16 -0.67 -7.79
CA PHE A 101 -17.04 0.12 -8.24
C PHE A 101 -16.78 -0.08 -9.73
N TRP A 102 -16.51 1.02 -10.44
CA TRP A 102 -16.05 0.97 -11.81
C TRP A 102 -15.13 2.14 -12.13
N TRP A 103 -13.98 1.86 -12.75
CA TRP A 103 -13.05 2.88 -13.21
C TRP A 103 -13.34 3.27 -14.65
N ASN A 104 -13.56 4.55 -14.94
CA ASN A 104 -14.02 4.99 -16.26
C ASN A 104 -13.00 4.71 -17.37
N ALA A 105 -11.71 4.71 -17.04
CA ALA A 105 -10.66 4.39 -18.02
C ALA A 105 -10.67 2.92 -18.48
N TRP A 106 -11.38 2.02 -17.78
CA TRP A 106 -11.57 0.63 -18.21
C TRP A 106 -12.62 0.48 -19.33
N GLY A 107 -13.31 1.57 -19.70
CA GLY A 107 -14.34 1.60 -20.72
C GLY A 107 -15.76 1.44 -20.13
N PRO A 108 -16.77 1.20 -20.98
CA PRO A 108 -18.14 1.00 -20.53
C PRO A 108 -18.24 -0.19 -19.56
N ARG A 109 -19.00 0.00 -18.48
CA ARG A 109 -19.22 -1.04 -17.48
C ARG A 109 -20.08 -2.19 -18.06
N PRO A 110 -19.61 -3.44 -18.05
CA PRO A 110 -20.43 -4.59 -18.41
C PRO A 110 -21.65 -4.77 -17.50
N GLU A 111 -22.69 -5.44 -18.01
CA GLU A 111 -23.92 -5.66 -17.24
C GLU A 111 -23.70 -6.67 -16.11
N THR A 112 -22.96 -7.74 -16.37
CA THR A 112 -22.80 -8.86 -15.43
C THR A 112 -21.53 -8.75 -14.58
N ILE A 113 -21.60 -9.22 -13.32
CA ILE A 113 -20.44 -9.24 -12.40
C ILE A 113 -19.26 -10.05 -12.97
N PRO A 114 -19.43 -11.27 -13.53
CA PRO A 114 -18.30 -12.02 -14.08
C PRO A 114 -17.55 -11.28 -15.20
N GLU A 115 -18.25 -10.55 -16.06
CA GLU A 115 -17.63 -9.75 -17.12
C GLU A 115 -16.90 -8.53 -16.55
N ARG A 116 -17.48 -7.87 -15.54
CA ARG A 116 -16.83 -6.77 -14.81
C ARG A 116 -15.52 -7.23 -14.18
N LEU A 117 -15.54 -8.35 -13.46
CA LEU A 117 -14.35 -8.94 -12.84
C LEU A 117 -13.30 -9.34 -13.87
N THR A 118 -13.71 -9.89 -15.02
CA THR A 118 -12.79 -10.24 -16.11
C THR A 118 -12.04 -9.00 -16.63
N VAL A 119 -12.76 -7.90 -16.86
CA VAL A 119 -12.16 -6.64 -17.32
C VAL A 119 -11.27 -6.03 -16.22
N ALA A 120 -11.78 -5.92 -15.00
CA ALA A 120 -11.04 -5.35 -13.88
C ALA A 120 -9.73 -6.11 -13.61
N THR A 121 -9.77 -7.45 -13.61
CA THR A 121 -8.58 -8.31 -13.45
C THR A 121 -7.55 -8.03 -14.54
N ARG A 122 -7.98 -7.93 -15.80
CA ARG A 122 -7.09 -7.63 -16.93
C ARG A 122 -6.43 -6.27 -16.80
N GLU A 123 -7.17 -5.24 -16.40
CA GLU A 123 -6.62 -3.88 -16.28
C GLU A 123 -5.73 -3.75 -15.04
N LEU A 124 -6.11 -4.34 -13.90
CA LEU A 124 -5.30 -4.35 -12.68
C LEU A 124 -3.97 -5.09 -12.86
N ALA A 125 -3.92 -6.11 -13.72
CA ALA A 125 -2.65 -6.79 -14.05
C ALA A 125 -1.61 -5.87 -14.75
N ARG A 126 -2.01 -4.69 -15.23
CA ARG A 126 -1.13 -3.68 -15.86
C ARG A 126 -0.76 -2.53 -14.91
N VAL A 127 -1.40 -2.47 -13.76
CA VAL A 127 -1.18 -1.43 -12.76
C VAL A 127 0.12 -1.71 -12.00
N PRO A 128 0.93 -0.70 -11.65
CA PRO A 128 2.13 -0.90 -10.83
C PRO A 128 1.78 -1.60 -9.51
N GLY A 129 2.54 -2.65 -9.19
CA GLY A 129 2.44 -3.34 -7.91
C GLY A 129 2.77 -2.41 -6.74
N LEU A 130 2.14 -2.66 -5.60
CA LEU A 130 2.40 -1.96 -4.35
C LEU A 130 3.03 -2.90 -3.32
N ILE A 131 4.04 -2.40 -2.64
CA ILE A 131 4.84 -3.09 -1.64
C ILE A 131 4.28 -2.71 -0.27
N PRO A 132 3.83 -3.69 0.55
CA PRO A 132 3.36 -3.42 1.90
C PRO A 132 4.53 -2.96 2.79
N LEU A 133 4.31 -1.91 3.58
CA LEU A 133 5.23 -1.51 4.64
C LEU A 133 4.82 -2.16 5.96
N PHE A 134 3.60 -1.86 6.40
CA PHE A 134 2.85 -2.53 7.45
C PHE A 134 1.41 -2.03 7.44
N GLY A 135 0.48 -2.79 8.00
CA GLY A 135 -0.91 -2.37 8.08
C GLY A 135 -1.48 -2.09 6.69
N HIS A 136 -2.11 -0.92 6.57
CA HIS A 136 -2.68 -0.46 5.31
C HIS A 136 -1.68 0.30 4.42
N LEU A 137 -0.43 0.49 4.89
CA LEU A 137 0.55 1.33 4.24
C LEU A 137 1.29 0.60 3.13
N ARG A 138 1.34 1.24 1.96
CA ARG A 138 1.84 0.68 0.72
C ARG A 138 2.58 1.72 -0.11
N VAL A 139 3.58 1.27 -0.87
CA VAL A 139 4.41 2.11 -1.73
C VAL A 139 4.70 1.42 -3.06
N ALA A 140 4.83 2.14 -4.17
CA ALA A 140 5.32 1.59 -5.43
C ALA A 140 6.86 1.48 -5.43
N ALA A 141 7.45 0.88 -6.47
CA ALA A 141 8.89 0.62 -6.60
C ALA A 141 9.77 1.87 -6.89
N SER A 142 9.41 3.05 -6.35
CA SER A 142 10.16 4.30 -6.52
C SER A 142 10.20 5.09 -5.22
N ASP A 143 11.29 5.82 -4.96
CA ASP A 143 11.42 6.71 -3.80
C ASP A 143 10.47 7.92 -3.88
N ASP A 144 10.11 8.33 -5.10
CA ASP A 144 9.12 9.37 -5.38
C ASP A 144 7.67 8.87 -5.22
N SER A 145 7.47 7.58 -4.93
CA SER A 145 6.15 7.05 -4.67
C SER A 145 5.57 7.67 -3.39
N PRO A 146 4.31 8.13 -3.44
CA PRO A 146 3.57 8.38 -2.23
C PRO A 146 3.42 7.12 -1.39
N VAL A 147 3.22 7.30 -0.09
CA VAL A 147 2.78 6.22 0.80
C VAL A 147 1.27 6.27 0.86
N PHE A 148 0.63 5.26 0.32
CA PHE A 148 -0.82 5.11 0.36
C PHE A 148 -1.23 4.33 1.60
N SER A 149 -2.28 4.80 2.28
CA SER A 149 -3.04 3.97 3.20
C SER A 149 -4.32 3.55 2.50
N LEU A 150 -4.48 2.26 2.25
CA LEU A 150 -5.64 1.74 1.51
C LEU A 150 -6.33 0.54 2.16
N ILE A 151 -7.64 0.55 2.05
CA ILE A 151 -8.56 -0.56 2.28
C ILE A 151 -9.49 -0.57 1.07
N GLN A 152 -9.41 -1.61 0.23
CA GLN A 152 -10.16 -1.66 -1.03
C GLN A 152 -9.95 -0.38 -1.87
N THR A 153 -11.02 0.23 -2.41
CA THR A 153 -10.92 1.50 -3.15
C THR A 153 -10.88 2.75 -2.26
N ARG A 154 -10.95 2.59 -0.93
CA ARG A 154 -10.68 3.68 0.02
C ARG A 154 -9.18 3.90 0.15
N VAL A 155 -8.64 4.68 -0.78
CA VAL A 155 -7.23 5.06 -0.82
C VAL A 155 -7.06 6.48 -0.25
N SER A 156 -6.10 6.64 0.65
CA SER A 156 -5.73 7.93 1.24
C SER A 156 -4.23 8.14 1.19
N LEU A 157 -3.81 9.40 1.11
CA LEU A 157 -2.41 9.78 1.14
C LEU A 157 -1.91 9.81 2.59
N TYR A 158 -1.04 8.87 2.94
CA TYR A 158 -0.41 8.85 4.26
C TYR A 158 0.82 9.77 4.30
N ALA A 159 1.62 9.77 3.24
CA ALA A 159 2.80 10.60 3.06
C ALA A 159 3.02 10.93 1.58
N VAL A 160 3.58 12.10 1.26
CA VAL A 160 3.82 12.55 -0.13
C VAL A 160 4.93 11.71 -0.79
N THR A 161 5.94 11.32 0.00
CA THR A 161 7.00 10.38 -0.39
C THR A 161 7.37 9.46 0.77
N LEU A 162 8.16 8.40 0.50
CA LEU A 162 8.75 7.59 1.57
C LEU A 162 9.61 8.40 2.54
N ALA A 163 10.26 9.45 2.05
CA ALA A 163 11.15 10.28 2.85
C ALA A 163 10.42 11.03 3.97
N ASP A 164 9.12 11.29 3.85
CA ASP A 164 8.35 11.98 4.89
C ASP A 164 8.04 11.08 6.09
N LEU A 165 8.30 9.78 6.01
CA LEU A 165 8.04 8.86 7.11
C LEU A 165 8.96 9.11 8.32
N GLY A 166 8.43 8.81 9.51
CA GLY A 166 9.12 9.00 10.78
C GLY A 166 9.20 10.45 11.28
N ASP A 167 8.64 11.42 10.55
CA ASP A 167 8.40 12.78 11.03
C ASP A 167 6.92 13.15 10.83
N ASP A 168 6.16 13.03 11.91
CA ASP A 168 4.72 13.13 11.88
C ASP A 168 4.20 14.55 11.63
N GLU A 169 4.94 15.58 12.08
CA GLU A 169 4.57 16.98 11.87
C GLU A 169 4.83 17.38 10.42
N THR A 170 6.05 17.12 9.93
CA THR A 170 6.44 17.41 8.54
C THR A 170 5.54 16.65 7.55
N ARG A 171 5.29 15.36 7.79
CA ARG A 171 4.40 14.54 6.96
C ARG A 171 2.98 15.11 6.89
N ARG A 172 2.39 15.51 8.03
CA ARG A 172 1.03 16.06 8.05
C ARG A 172 0.95 17.40 7.31
N ALA A 173 1.92 18.28 7.50
CA ALA A 173 1.99 19.54 6.79
C ALA A 173 2.13 19.32 5.27
N ALA A 174 3.01 18.40 4.85
CA ALA A 174 3.20 18.05 3.45
C ALA A 174 1.90 17.53 2.81
N VAL A 175 1.21 16.58 3.46
CA VAL A 175 -0.07 16.03 2.99
C VAL A 175 -1.15 17.10 2.86
N GLN A 176 -1.26 18.03 3.82
CA GLN A 176 -2.23 19.12 3.77
C GLN A 176 -1.97 20.10 2.61
N SER A 177 -0.71 20.28 2.23
CA SER A 177 -0.29 21.17 1.13
C SER A 177 -0.27 20.49 -0.24
N ALA A 178 -0.47 19.17 -0.30
CA ALA A 178 -0.28 18.40 -1.51
C ALA A 178 -1.32 18.75 -2.59
N THR A 179 -0.88 18.82 -3.85
CA THR A 179 -1.75 19.04 -5.00
C THR A 179 -2.08 17.70 -5.67
N TRP A 180 -3.35 17.47 -5.98
CA TRP A 180 -3.82 16.22 -6.57
C TRP A 180 -3.79 16.24 -8.12
N PRO A 181 -3.50 15.11 -8.79
CA PRO A 181 -3.12 13.81 -8.21
C PRO A 181 -1.69 13.85 -7.65
N VAL A 182 -1.50 13.28 -6.45
CA VAL A 182 -0.22 13.30 -5.73
C VAL A 182 0.67 12.16 -6.24
N GLY A 183 1.90 12.50 -6.67
CA GLY A 183 2.88 11.55 -7.21
C GLY A 183 2.53 10.99 -8.60
N THR A 184 3.38 10.10 -9.11
CA THR A 184 3.27 9.52 -10.46
C THR A 184 3.08 8.01 -10.45
N VAL A 185 2.27 7.46 -9.52
CA VAL A 185 1.97 6.02 -9.51
C VAL A 185 0.68 5.79 -10.30
N PRO A 186 0.75 5.30 -11.56
CA PRO A 186 -0.41 5.04 -12.39
C PRO A 186 -1.51 4.31 -11.63
N PHE A 187 -2.76 4.71 -11.88
CA PHE A 187 -3.97 4.22 -11.22
C PHE A 187 -4.06 4.55 -9.72
N TRP A 188 -3.06 4.25 -8.90
CA TRP A 188 -3.13 4.45 -7.44
C TRP A 188 -3.21 5.93 -7.03
N SER A 189 -2.42 6.81 -7.66
CA SER A 189 -2.48 8.25 -7.40
C SER A 189 -3.85 8.84 -7.79
N GLU A 190 -4.44 8.36 -8.88
CA GLU A 190 -5.76 8.80 -9.35
C GLU A 190 -6.89 8.22 -8.50
N LEU A 191 -6.80 6.95 -8.10
CA LEU A 191 -7.75 6.31 -7.21
C LEU A 191 -7.75 6.98 -5.83
N CYS A 192 -6.59 7.38 -5.33
CA CYS A 192 -6.46 8.21 -4.14
C CYS A 192 -7.16 9.55 -4.31
N ALA A 193 -6.95 10.25 -5.42
CA ALA A 193 -7.66 11.48 -5.73
C ALA A 193 -9.18 11.27 -5.79
N TYR A 194 -9.65 10.24 -6.49
CA TYR A 194 -11.06 9.86 -6.57
C TYR A 194 -11.65 9.62 -5.18
N ALA A 195 -11.01 8.79 -4.36
CA ALA A 195 -11.48 8.42 -3.03
C ALA A 195 -11.65 9.63 -2.10
N ASN A 196 -10.82 10.66 -2.25
CA ASN A 196 -10.86 11.87 -1.43
C ASN A 196 -11.75 12.98 -2.02
N HIS A 197 -12.23 12.82 -3.25
CA HIS A 197 -12.98 13.87 -3.96
C HIS A 197 -14.31 13.43 -4.58
N ARG A 198 -14.68 12.13 -4.53
CA ARG A 198 -15.89 11.59 -5.16
C ARG A 198 -17.19 12.31 -4.77
N ASP A 199 -17.24 12.84 -3.55
CA ASP A 199 -18.43 13.52 -3.01
C ASP A 199 -18.35 15.06 -3.06
N THR A 200 -17.31 15.62 -3.71
CA THR A 200 -16.97 17.06 -3.61
C THR A 200 -17.32 17.89 -4.86
N GLY A 201 -17.98 17.29 -5.86
CA GLY A 201 -18.26 17.92 -7.16
C GLY A 201 -17.02 18.15 -8.06
N SER A 202 -15.82 17.91 -7.51
CA SER A 202 -14.53 17.96 -8.21
C SER A 202 -14.51 17.05 -9.43
N PRO A 203 -13.81 17.43 -10.53
CA PRO A 203 -13.56 16.54 -11.66
C PRO A 203 -12.89 15.22 -11.26
N LEU A 204 -12.08 15.22 -10.20
CA LEU A 204 -11.42 14.02 -9.67
C LEU A 204 -12.43 12.99 -9.16
N GLY A 205 -13.60 13.44 -8.70
CA GLY A 205 -14.70 12.55 -8.31
C GLY A 205 -15.39 11.85 -9.47
N ARG A 206 -15.05 12.18 -10.73
CA ARG A 206 -15.64 11.60 -11.94
C ARG A 206 -14.72 10.60 -12.63
N LEU A 207 -13.61 10.21 -11.99
CA LEU A 207 -12.67 9.22 -12.52
C LEU A 207 -13.23 7.79 -12.48
N GLY A 208 -14.20 7.53 -11.59
CA GLY A 208 -14.93 6.29 -11.52
C GLY A 208 -16.31 6.47 -10.86
N SER A 209 -16.94 5.35 -10.50
CA SER A 209 -18.20 5.28 -9.76
C SER A 209 -18.13 4.22 -8.68
N GLY A 210 -19.00 4.31 -7.67
CA GLY A 210 -19.15 3.27 -6.64
C GLY A 210 -17.96 3.13 -5.68
N GLY A 211 -17.81 1.92 -5.13
CA GLY A 211 -16.79 1.52 -4.18
C GLY A 211 -17.07 1.87 -2.71
N PHE A 212 -16.18 1.36 -1.85
CA PHE A 212 -16.11 1.47 -0.39
C PHE A 212 -17.07 0.55 0.37
#